data_AF-A0A0M0GGN1-F1
#
_entry.id   AF-A0A0M0GGN1-F1
#
_cell.length_a   1.000
_cell.length_b   1.000
_cell.length_c   1.000
_cell.angle_alpha   90.00
_cell.angle_beta   90.00
_cell.angle_gamma   90.00
#
_symmetry.space_group_name_H-M   'P 1'
#
loop_
_entity.id
_entity.type
_entity.pdbx_description
1 polymer ?
#
loop_
_entity_poly.entity_id
_entity_poly.type
_entity_poly.pdbx_seq_one_letter_code
_entity_poly.pdbx_strand_id
1 'polypeptide(L)'
;MALIRGESSNPNEPAVLGTSNAPDQGMGVMGTATRGSGVIGTSVDWIGVYGESNNYEGVRGTSKNKDHAGVVGTNEAGGSAFYGEGSAGLIAVGKQWVGVYGETQAQPGVGSAGVWGDGKNGGDGVKGHASAPGKSAVAGIHLTNQGPGIRGKGSPAGFFEGDVHVTGNIRANGDIILSNADCAEDFDVFEADTIEPGTVMIFGEGDSLLQSQYAYDKRVVGVISGAGNYKPGIILDKQQSLINRKPVALMGKVYCKVDAGYAPIKVGDLLTTSDTPGHAMKATDPLKAFGTVIGKAMHPLKEGQGLIPILVALQ
;
A
#
# COMPACT_ATOMS: atom_id res chain seq x y z
N MET A 1 -39.47 3.75 56.92
CA MET A 1 -38.52 4.42 55.99
C MET A 1 -38.67 5.92 56.19
N ALA A 2 -37.59 6.61 56.52
CA ALA A 2 -37.61 8.07 56.56
C ALA A 2 -37.45 8.58 55.12
N LEU A 3 -38.39 9.42 54.67
CA LEU A 3 -38.23 10.20 53.46
C LEU A 3 -37.22 11.30 53.76
N ILE A 4 -36.08 11.30 53.07
CA ILE A 4 -35.15 12.44 53.11
C ILE A 4 -35.54 13.37 51.97
N ARG A 5 -36.02 14.57 52.31
CA ARG A 5 -36.28 15.67 51.38
C ARG A 5 -35.40 16.84 51.78
N GLY A 6 -34.53 17.27 50.88
CA GLY A 6 -33.70 18.47 51.04
C GLY A 6 -34.08 19.51 50.01
N GLU A 7 -34.22 20.76 50.43
CA GLU A 7 -34.41 21.93 49.57
C GLU A 7 -33.39 22.99 50.00
N SER A 8 -32.74 23.66 49.05
CA SER A 8 -31.78 24.73 49.31
C SER A 8 -31.95 25.82 48.26
N SER A 9 -31.83 27.08 48.68
CA SER A 9 -31.72 28.25 47.81
C SER A 9 -30.33 28.89 47.84
N ASN A 10 -29.40 28.32 48.63
CA ASN A 10 -28.02 28.79 48.72
C ASN A 10 -27.17 28.08 47.66
N PRO A 11 -26.56 28.79 46.71
CA PRO A 11 -25.77 28.17 45.64
C PRO A 11 -24.49 27.48 46.13
N ASN A 12 -24.06 27.77 47.36
CA ASN A 12 -22.82 27.23 47.93
C ASN A 12 -23.06 26.05 48.88
N GLU A 13 -24.32 25.65 49.12
CA GLU A 13 -24.65 24.60 50.06
C GLU A 13 -25.60 23.57 49.44
N PRO A 14 -25.24 22.27 49.45
CA PRO A 14 -26.09 21.23 48.91
C PRO A 14 -27.35 21.05 49.77
N ALA A 15 -28.48 20.81 49.12
CA ALA A 15 -29.73 20.50 49.81
C ALA A 15 -29.68 19.18 50.60
N VAL A 16 -28.87 18.22 50.15
CA VAL A 16 -28.55 16.96 50.84
C VAL A 16 -27.07 16.65 50.64
N LEU A 17 -26.34 16.40 51.73
CA LEU A 17 -24.92 16.02 51.71
C LEU A 17 -24.72 14.64 52.34
N GLY A 18 -24.09 13.72 51.60
CA GLY A 18 -23.65 12.43 52.12
C GLY A 18 -22.13 12.34 52.13
N THR A 19 -21.53 12.23 53.33
CA THR A 19 -20.08 12.13 53.52
C THR A 19 -19.73 10.80 54.18
N SER A 20 -18.66 10.14 53.70
CA SER A 20 -18.09 8.96 54.33
C SER A 20 -16.63 9.22 54.68
N ASN A 21 -16.27 9.06 55.95
CA ASN A 21 -14.88 9.16 56.46
C ASN A 21 -14.28 7.78 56.72
N ALA A 22 -14.77 6.74 56.02
CA ALA A 22 -14.19 5.41 56.13
C ALA A 22 -12.70 5.46 55.73
N PRO A 23 -11.82 4.77 56.44
CA PRO A 23 -10.37 4.84 56.19
C PRO A 23 -9.95 4.24 54.84
N ASP A 24 -10.80 3.39 54.26
CA ASP A 24 -10.57 2.72 52.97
C ASP A 24 -11.63 3.16 51.94
N GLN A 25 -12.48 2.23 51.50
CA GLN A 25 -13.58 2.48 50.56
C GLN A 25 -14.86 2.80 51.33
N GLY A 26 -15.28 4.07 51.26
CA GLY A 26 -16.55 4.55 51.79
C GLY A 26 -17.51 4.96 50.69
N MET A 27 -18.82 4.81 50.92
CA MET A 27 -19.86 5.38 50.06
C MET A 27 -20.55 6.52 50.81
N GLY A 28 -20.54 7.72 50.24
CA GLY A 28 -21.30 8.86 50.79
C GLY A 28 -22.81 8.70 50.58
N VAL A 29 -23.22 8.33 49.37
CA VAL A 29 -24.62 8.10 48.97
C VAL A 29 -24.72 6.85 48.11
N MET A 30 -25.74 6.01 48.35
CA MET A 30 -26.03 4.80 47.54
C MET A 30 -27.52 4.77 47.19
N GLY A 31 -27.83 4.79 45.89
CA GLY A 31 -29.20 4.61 45.37
C GLY A 31 -29.38 3.21 44.77
N THR A 32 -30.38 2.47 45.25
CA THR A 32 -30.69 1.11 44.77
C THR A 32 -32.16 1.03 44.37
N ALA A 33 -32.44 0.52 43.18
CA ALA A 33 -33.79 0.23 42.71
C ALA A 33 -33.86 -1.19 42.12
N THR A 34 -34.91 -1.94 42.47
CA THR A 34 -35.17 -3.26 41.88
C THR A 34 -35.85 -3.16 40.50
N ARG A 35 -36.53 -2.05 40.25
CA ARG A 35 -37.12 -1.66 38.96
C ARG A 35 -36.97 -0.15 38.78
N GLY A 36 -36.59 0.30 37.58
CA GLY A 36 -36.36 1.71 37.29
C GLY A 36 -34.97 2.20 37.72
N SER A 37 -34.81 3.53 37.77
CA SER A 37 -33.53 4.18 38.06
C SER A 37 -33.23 4.22 39.56
N GLY A 38 -32.01 3.85 39.95
CA GLY A 38 -31.54 4.01 41.34
C GLY A 38 -31.29 5.48 41.70
N VAL A 39 -30.88 6.30 40.73
CA VAL A 39 -30.63 7.75 40.83
C VAL A 39 -31.04 8.41 39.51
N ILE A 40 -31.66 9.60 39.57
CA ILE A 40 -31.97 10.46 38.42
C ILE A 40 -31.43 11.85 38.72
N GLY A 41 -30.59 12.39 37.84
CA GLY A 41 -30.12 13.79 37.89
C GLY A 41 -30.67 14.56 36.69
N THR A 42 -31.34 15.68 36.96
CA THR A 42 -31.94 16.56 35.95
C THR A 42 -31.59 18.00 36.26
N SER A 43 -31.31 18.79 35.23
CA SER A 43 -31.07 20.23 35.32
C SER A 43 -31.61 20.90 34.07
N VAL A 44 -32.07 22.15 34.18
CA VAL A 44 -32.66 22.91 33.06
C VAL A 44 -31.56 23.54 32.21
N ASP A 45 -30.66 24.29 32.86
CA ASP A 45 -29.66 25.13 32.17
C ASP A 45 -28.22 24.75 32.54
N TRP A 46 -28.02 23.61 33.21
CA TRP A 46 -26.70 23.17 33.66
C TRP A 46 -26.53 21.65 33.62
N ILE A 47 -25.48 21.15 34.27
CA ILE A 47 -25.12 19.75 34.33
C ILE A 47 -26.11 18.99 35.22
N GLY A 48 -26.76 17.95 34.68
CA GLY A 48 -27.67 17.09 35.44
C GLY A 48 -26.96 16.18 36.45
N VAL A 49 -25.77 15.66 36.09
CA VAL A 49 -24.88 14.86 36.96
C VAL A 49 -23.43 15.25 36.69
N TYR A 50 -22.73 15.74 37.71
CA TYR A 50 -21.31 16.10 37.65
C TYR A 50 -20.49 15.10 38.46
N GLY A 51 -19.50 14.46 37.83
CA GLY A 51 -18.61 13.49 38.47
C GLY A 51 -17.15 13.90 38.29
N GLU A 52 -16.43 14.07 39.40
CA GLU A 52 -15.03 14.47 39.45
C GLU A 52 -14.24 13.55 40.38
N SER A 53 -13.01 13.22 40.02
CA SER A 53 -12.11 12.42 40.83
C SER A 53 -10.66 12.78 40.54
N ASN A 54 -9.84 12.87 41.59
CA ASN A 54 -8.41 13.20 41.47
C ASN A 54 -7.55 11.99 41.06
N ASN A 55 -7.96 10.78 41.43
CA ASN A 55 -7.13 9.57 41.33
C ASN A 55 -7.75 8.47 40.46
N TYR A 56 -9.03 8.60 40.10
CA TYR A 56 -9.79 7.60 39.36
C TYR A 56 -10.68 8.29 38.33
N GLU A 57 -11.56 7.55 37.66
CA GLU A 57 -12.58 8.13 36.79
C GLU A 57 -13.61 8.96 37.56
N GLY A 58 -14.04 10.09 36.99
CA GLY A 58 -15.15 10.88 37.54
C GLY A 58 -16.50 10.14 37.43
N VAL A 59 -16.68 9.33 36.39
CA VAL A 59 -17.89 8.51 36.16
C VAL A 59 -17.50 7.13 35.63
N ARG A 60 -17.98 6.06 36.29
CA ARG A 60 -17.85 4.67 35.84
C ARG A 60 -19.22 4.05 35.56
N GLY A 61 -19.46 3.66 34.31
CA GLY A 61 -20.62 2.83 33.95
C GLY A 61 -20.22 1.36 33.78
N THR A 62 -21.05 0.43 34.25
CA THR A 62 -20.82 -1.00 34.09
C THR A 62 -22.15 -1.72 33.87
N SER A 63 -22.28 -2.43 32.74
CA SER A 63 -23.40 -3.32 32.45
C SER A 63 -22.93 -4.77 32.51
N LYS A 64 -23.78 -5.65 33.06
CA LYS A 64 -23.55 -7.10 33.07
C LYS A 64 -24.33 -7.84 31.98
N ASN A 65 -25.08 -7.10 31.15
CA ASN A 65 -25.84 -7.67 30.04
C ASN A 65 -25.08 -7.43 28.72
N LYS A 66 -24.86 -8.50 27.95
CA LYS A 66 -24.19 -8.47 26.64
C LYS A 66 -24.89 -7.58 25.61
N ASP A 67 -26.19 -7.33 25.78
CA ASP A 67 -27.03 -6.59 24.84
C ASP A 67 -27.18 -5.10 25.21
N HIS A 68 -26.53 -4.63 26.29
CA HIS A 68 -26.63 -3.24 26.76
C HIS A 68 -25.26 -2.65 27.07
N ALA A 69 -25.07 -1.38 26.70
CA ALA A 69 -23.86 -0.63 27.02
C ALA A 69 -23.75 -0.32 28.52
N GLY A 70 -22.52 -0.15 29.01
CA GLY A 70 -22.27 0.33 30.38
C GLY A 70 -22.60 1.80 30.58
N VAL A 71 -22.46 2.61 29.51
CA VAL A 71 -22.85 4.03 29.43
C VAL A 71 -23.49 4.27 28.08
N VAL A 72 -24.59 5.03 28.05
CA VAL A 72 -25.27 5.47 26.83
C VAL A 72 -25.35 6.99 26.87
N GLY A 73 -24.88 7.66 25.82
CA GLY A 73 -25.01 9.09 25.62
C GLY A 73 -25.88 9.33 24.40
N THR A 74 -26.87 10.21 24.53
CA THR A 74 -27.76 10.61 23.44
C THR A 74 -27.84 12.13 23.40
N ASN A 75 -27.84 12.71 22.21
CA ASN A 75 -28.09 14.12 22.00
C ASN A 75 -29.15 14.27 20.90
N GLU A 76 -30.39 14.54 21.31
CA GLU A 76 -31.54 14.61 20.39
C GLU A 76 -31.57 15.92 19.58
N ALA A 77 -30.80 16.92 20.00
CA ALA A 77 -30.67 18.21 19.32
C ALA A 77 -29.55 18.24 18.25
N GLY A 78 -28.85 17.11 18.04
CA GLY A 78 -27.82 16.97 17.01
C GLY A 78 -26.39 17.39 17.42
N GLY A 79 -26.16 17.68 18.70
CA GLY A 79 -24.81 17.93 19.23
C GLY A 79 -24.04 16.64 19.52
N SER A 80 -22.83 16.78 20.06
CA SER A 80 -22.03 15.63 20.51
C SER A 80 -22.70 14.91 21.68
N ALA A 81 -22.83 13.59 21.59
CA ALA A 81 -23.25 12.74 22.71
C ALA A 81 -22.10 12.48 23.70
N PHE A 82 -20.86 12.45 23.20
CA PHE A 82 -19.64 12.30 23.98
C PHE A 82 -18.58 13.27 23.47
N TYR A 83 -17.85 13.90 24.38
CA TYR A 83 -16.69 14.75 24.08
C TYR A 83 -15.57 14.39 25.05
N GLY A 84 -14.39 14.07 24.53
CA GLY A 84 -13.22 13.70 25.31
C GLY A 84 -12.00 14.49 24.85
N GLU A 85 -11.29 15.08 25.81
CA GLU A 85 -10.08 15.86 25.58
C GLU A 85 -8.98 15.40 26.55
N GLY A 86 -7.77 15.23 26.03
CA GLY A 86 -6.63 14.71 26.77
C GLY A 86 -5.60 14.09 25.83
N SER A 87 -4.57 13.46 26.39
CA SER A 87 -3.54 12.76 25.61
C SER A 87 -4.12 11.62 24.76
N ALA A 88 -5.21 11.01 25.23
CA ALA A 88 -6.09 10.15 24.46
C ALA A 88 -7.54 10.58 24.69
N GLY A 89 -8.21 11.11 23.67
CA GLY A 89 -9.61 11.55 23.77
C GLY A 89 -10.61 10.40 23.87
N LEU A 90 -10.28 9.23 23.31
CA LEU A 90 -11.08 8.00 23.39
C LEU A 90 -10.17 6.78 23.31
N ILE A 91 -10.38 5.81 24.21
CA ILE A 91 -9.77 4.47 24.16
C ILE A 91 -10.91 3.45 24.18
N ALA A 92 -11.04 2.66 23.12
CA ALA A 92 -12.09 1.65 23.00
C ALA A 92 -11.49 0.32 22.52
N VAL A 93 -11.89 -0.78 23.16
CA VAL A 93 -11.37 -2.13 22.89
C VAL A 93 -12.52 -3.11 22.72
N GLY A 94 -12.67 -3.65 21.51
CA GLY A 94 -13.59 -4.73 21.20
C GLY A 94 -12.92 -6.08 21.42
N LYS A 95 -13.39 -6.89 22.37
CA LYS A 95 -12.78 -8.20 22.67
C LYS A 95 -13.12 -9.28 21.64
N GLN A 96 -14.23 -9.13 20.92
CA GLN A 96 -14.76 -10.14 19.99
C GLN A 96 -15.13 -9.58 18.61
N TRP A 97 -15.25 -8.25 18.48
CA TRP A 97 -15.73 -7.59 17.27
C TRP A 97 -15.16 -6.18 17.15
N VAL A 98 -15.93 -5.23 16.63
CA VAL A 98 -15.53 -3.85 16.39
C VAL A 98 -15.22 -3.12 17.70
N GLY A 99 -14.05 -2.49 17.79
CA GLY A 99 -13.68 -1.62 18.92
C GLY A 99 -14.37 -0.27 18.87
N VAL A 100 -14.45 0.35 17.68
CA VAL A 100 -15.17 1.61 17.42
C VAL A 100 -15.97 1.46 16.13
N TYR A 101 -17.29 1.65 16.22
CA TYR A 101 -18.18 1.67 15.07
C TYR A 101 -18.65 3.11 14.85
N GLY A 102 -18.42 3.64 13.64
CA GLY A 102 -18.89 4.96 13.24
C GLY A 102 -19.72 4.85 11.97
N GLU A 103 -20.94 5.36 12.00
CA GLU A 103 -21.91 5.36 10.91
C GLU A 103 -22.47 6.77 10.75
N THR A 104 -22.77 7.16 9.51
CA THR A 104 -23.44 8.43 9.22
C THR A 104 -24.67 8.16 8.36
N GLN A 105 -25.80 8.76 8.76
CA GLN A 105 -27.04 8.79 7.97
C GLN A 105 -27.22 10.15 7.26
N ALA A 106 -26.17 10.99 7.26
CA ALA A 106 -26.21 12.28 6.60
C ALA A 106 -26.48 12.10 5.09
N GLN A 107 -27.31 12.99 4.54
CA GLN A 107 -27.58 13.05 3.10
C GLN A 107 -26.28 13.37 2.34
N PRO A 108 -26.18 12.99 1.04
CA PRO A 108 -25.00 13.26 0.23
C PRO A 108 -24.62 14.75 0.26
N GLY A 109 -23.42 15.07 0.76
CA GLY A 109 -22.93 16.43 0.93
C GLY A 109 -21.42 16.46 1.17
N VAL A 110 -20.82 17.65 1.14
CA VAL A 110 -19.37 17.80 1.34
C VAL A 110 -19.04 17.52 2.82
N GLY A 111 -18.35 16.42 3.10
CA GLY A 111 -17.75 16.15 4.41
C GLY A 111 -18.48 15.16 5.33
N SER A 112 -19.59 14.55 4.90
CA SER A 112 -20.23 13.48 5.69
C SER A 112 -19.31 12.26 5.81
N ALA A 113 -18.98 11.86 7.03
CA ALA A 113 -18.17 10.68 7.32
C ALA A 113 -18.71 9.95 8.55
N GLY A 114 -18.71 8.61 8.52
CA GLY A 114 -19.01 7.80 9.70
C GLY A 114 -17.90 7.88 10.75
N VAL A 115 -16.65 8.03 10.31
CA VAL A 115 -15.46 8.26 11.15
C VAL A 115 -14.60 9.33 10.46
N TRP A 116 -14.17 10.33 11.23
CA TRP A 116 -13.27 11.39 10.76
C TRP A 116 -12.02 11.42 11.64
N GLY A 117 -10.84 11.38 11.02
CA GLY A 117 -9.55 11.40 11.71
C GLY A 117 -8.65 12.49 11.13
N ASP A 118 -8.30 13.49 11.96
CA ASP A 118 -7.38 14.58 11.60
C ASP A 118 -6.04 14.40 12.30
N GLY A 119 -4.98 14.30 11.50
CA GLY A 119 -3.60 14.32 11.96
C GLY A 119 -3.05 15.73 11.95
N LYS A 120 -2.80 16.32 13.13
CA LYS A 120 -2.20 17.66 13.27
C LYS A 120 -0.72 17.54 13.62
N ASN A 121 0.07 18.58 13.35
CA ASN A 121 1.49 18.69 13.75
C ASN A 121 2.35 17.46 13.35
N GLY A 122 2.11 16.90 12.16
CA GLY A 122 2.83 15.73 11.65
C GLY A 122 2.29 14.37 12.11
N GLY A 123 1.15 14.34 12.81
CA GLY A 123 0.43 13.09 13.09
C GLY A 123 -0.32 12.56 11.87
N ASP A 124 -0.53 11.24 11.82
CA ASP A 124 -1.43 10.61 10.85
C ASP A 124 -2.89 10.80 11.28
N GLY A 125 -3.80 11.01 10.33
CA GLY A 125 -5.24 11.07 10.64
C GLY A 125 -5.82 9.72 11.05
N VAL A 126 -5.43 8.65 10.36
CA VAL A 126 -5.83 7.27 10.65
C VAL A 126 -4.60 6.36 10.51
N LYS A 127 -4.28 5.62 11.56
CA LYS A 127 -3.18 4.65 11.57
C LYS A 127 -3.68 3.27 11.94
N GLY A 128 -3.61 2.33 10.99
CA GLY A 128 -3.95 0.93 11.21
C GLY A 128 -2.72 0.07 11.47
N HIS A 129 -2.83 -0.93 12.34
CA HIS A 129 -1.82 -1.99 12.50
C HIS A 129 -2.52 -3.34 12.51
N ALA A 130 -1.97 -4.30 11.77
CA ALA A 130 -2.40 -5.69 11.78
C ALA A 130 -1.17 -6.60 11.77
N SER A 131 -1.17 -7.65 12.59
CA SER A 131 -0.02 -8.54 12.78
C SER A 131 -0.24 -9.96 12.25
N ALA A 132 -1.49 -10.33 11.95
CA ALA A 132 -1.79 -11.66 11.44
C ALA A 132 -1.54 -11.75 9.92
N PRO A 133 -0.92 -12.84 9.42
CA PRO A 133 -0.69 -13.05 7.98
C PRO A 133 -1.98 -12.88 7.17
N GLY A 134 -1.88 -12.14 6.05
CA GLY A 134 -3.00 -11.90 5.14
C GLY A 134 -4.09 -10.96 5.66
N LYS A 135 -3.89 -10.26 6.79
CA LYS A 135 -4.85 -9.25 7.29
C LYS A 135 -4.44 -7.84 6.89
N SER A 136 -5.42 -7.06 6.46
CA SER A 136 -5.24 -5.63 6.16
C SER A 136 -5.24 -4.82 7.44
N ALA A 137 -4.27 -3.91 7.58
CA ALA A 137 -4.26 -2.92 8.64
C ALA A 137 -5.35 -1.85 8.45
N VAL A 138 -5.62 -1.49 7.18
CA VAL A 138 -6.70 -0.59 6.76
C VAL A 138 -7.32 -1.19 5.49
N ALA A 139 -8.64 -1.26 5.42
CA ALA A 139 -9.38 -1.73 4.24
C ALA A 139 -10.40 -0.68 3.81
N GLY A 140 -10.37 -0.28 2.53
CA GLY A 140 -11.39 0.57 1.92
C GLY A 140 -12.27 -0.24 0.97
N ILE A 141 -13.55 -0.35 1.29
CA ILE A 141 -14.51 -1.18 0.55
C ILE A 141 -15.72 -0.30 0.20
N HIS A 142 -16.07 -0.22 -1.08
CA HIS A 142 -17.29 0.44 -1.52
C HIS A 142 -18.33 -0.61 -1.96
N LEU A 143 -19.34 -0.84 -1.12
CA LEU A 143 -20.27 -1.98 -1.25
C LEU A 143 -21.09 -2.02 -2.54
N THR A 144 -21.31 -0.88 -3.20
CA THR A 144 -22.08 -0.80 -4.46
C THR A 144 -21.19 -0.83 -5.71
N ASN A 145 -19.88 -0.77 -5.53
CA ASN A 145 -18.88 -0.62 -6.60
C ASN A 145 -19.08 0.62 -7.51
N GLN A 146 -19.87 1.62 -7.09
CA GLN A 146 -20.13 2.84 -7.88
C GLN A 146 -19.12 3.99 -7.63
N GLY A 147 -17.93 3.66 -7.14
CA GLY A 147 -16.97 4.63 -6.62
C GLY A 147 -15.73 3.96 -6.03
N PRO A 148 -14.67 4.73 -5.73
CA PRO A 148 -13.41 4.16 -5.25
C PRO A 148 -13.57 3.59 -3.83
N GLY A 149 -12.96 2.44 -3.56
CA GLY A 149 -12.82 1.92 -2.19
C GLY A 149 -11.92 2.82 -1.33
N ILE A 150 -10.88 3.41 -1.93
CA ILE A 150 -9.96 4.36 -1.30
C ILE A 150 -9.72 5.53 -2.27
N ARG A 151 -9.84 6.76 -1.78
CA ARG A 151 -9.53 7.98 -2.52
C ARG A 151 -8.37 8.72 -1.86
N GLY A 152 -7.19 8.67 -2.48
CA GLY A 152 -6.03 9.47 -2.09
C GLY A 152 -6.03 10.84 -2.79
N LYS A 153 -5.63 11.89 -2.06
CA LYS A 153 -5.34 13.21 -2.63
C LYS A 153 -4.13 13.77 -1.90
N GLY A 154 -3.07 14.06 -2.64
CA GLY A 154 -1.80 14.55 -2.08
C GLY A 154 -0.73 14.62 -3.15
N SER A 155 0.49 14.96 -2.73
CA SER A 155 1.70 14.95 -3.57
C SER A 155 2.86 14.37 -2.75
N PRO A 156 3.06 13.04 -2.76
CA PRO A 156 2.33 12.01 -3.51
C PRO A 156 0.93 11.71 -2.93
N ALA A 157 0.04 11.12 -3.74
CA ALA A 157 -1.30 10.71 -3.29
C ALA A 157 -1.29 9.36 -2.53
N GLY A 158 -0.20 8.59 -2.64
CA GLY A 158 0.06 7.35 -1.92
C GLY A 158 1.56 7.06 -1.92
N PHE A 159 2.06 6.45 -0.85
CA PHE A 159 3.44 6.03 -0.68
C PHE A 159 3.44 4.60 -0.13
N PHE A 160 4.14 3.69 -0.81
CA PHE A 160 4.09 2.25 -0.53
C PHE A 160 5.52 1.71 -0.42
N GLU A 161 5.80 1.04 0.69
CA GLU A 161 7.03 0.26 0.88
C GLU A 161 6.68 -1.23 0.71
N GLY A 162 7.16 -1.83 -0.39
CA GLY A 162 6.85 -3.20 -0.79
C GLY A 162 6.08 -3.27 -2.11
N ASP A 163 5.58 -4.46 -2.43
CA ASP A 163 4.89 -4.73 -3.69
C ASP A 163 3.43 -4.24 -3.68
N VAL A 164 2.97 -3.69 -4.80
CA VAL A 164 1.59 -3.30 -5.02
C VAL A 164 0.94 -4.25 -6.01
N HIS A 165 0.00 -5.07 -5.54
CA HIS A 165 -0.78 -5.97 -6.39
C HIS A 165 -2.09 -5.32 -6.84
N VAL A 166 -2.28 -5.16 -8.16
CA VAL A 166 -3.46 -4.54 -8.76
C VAL A 166 -4.17 -5.57 -9.64
N THR A 167 -5.41 -5.94 -9.29
CA THR A 167 -6.21 -6.94 -10.03
C THR A 167 -6.96 -6.36 -11.24
N GLY A 168 -7.00 -5.03 -11.35
CA GLY A 168 -7.56 -4.31 -12.48
C GLY A 168 -6.49 -3.54 -13.26
N ASN A 169 -6.90 -2.45 -13.90
CA ASN A 169 -5.99 -1.65 -14.71
C ASN A 169 -5.38 -0.50 -13.90
N ILE A 170 -4.11 -0.21 -14.16
CA ILE A 170 -3.46 1.04 -13.74
C ILE A 170 -3.69 2.08 -14.83
N ARG A 171 -4.30 3.22 -14.48
CA ARG A 171 -4.50 4.37 -15.38
C ARG A 171 -3.77 5.58 -14.82
N ALA A 172 -2.89 6.16 -15.61
CA ALA A 172 -2.22 7.43 -15.32
C ALA A 172 -2.59 8.45 -16.39
N ASN A 173 -2.98 9.66 -15.99
CA ASN A 173 -3.21 10.77 -16.93
C ASN A 173 -1.89 11.45 -17.35
N GLY A 174 -0.84 11.28 -16.56
CA GLY A 174 0.53 11.61 -16.93
C GLY A 174 1.36 10.34 -17.14
N ASP A 175 2.65 10.41 -16.87
CA ASP A 175 3.58 9.31 -17.11
C ASP A 175 3.64 8.27 -15.98
N ILE A 176 3.99 7.04 -16.36
CA ILE A 176 4.48 6.02 -15.43
C ILE A 176 6.00 6.10 -15.41
N ILE A 177 6.57 6.59 -14.30
CA ILE A 177 8.02 6.76 -14.15
C ILE A 177 8.61 5.48 -13.55
N LEU A 178 9.44 4.80 -14.31
CA LEU A 178 10.19 3.61 -13.90
C LEU A 178 11.68 3.97 -13.82
N SER A 179 12.37 3.57 -12.75
CA SER A 179 13.78 3.93 -12.50
C SER A 179 14.79 3.10 -13.31
N ASN A 180 14.34 1.95 -13.79
CA ASN A 180 15.12 0.99 -14.55
C ASN A 180 15.04 1.28 -16.07
N ALA A 181 15.70 0.46 -16.91
CA ALA A 181 16.00 0.80 -18.30
C ALA A 181 15.05 0.19 -19.34
N ASP A 182 15.29 -1.05 -19.74
CA ASP A 182 14.68 -1.68 -20.91
C ASP A 182 13.24 -2.18 -20.66
N CYS A 183 12.50 -2.33 -21.75
CA CYS A 183 11.24 -3.09 -21.76
C CYS A 183 11.58 -4.53 -22.14
N ALA A 184 11.42 -5.43 -21.19
CA ALA A 184 11.70 -6.85 -21.36
C ALA A 184 10.43 -7.67 -21.30
N GLU A 185 10.47 -8.84 -21.91
CA GLU A 185 9.47 -9.89 -21.75
C GLU A 185 10.19 -11.16 -21.29
N ASP A 186 9.58 -11.90 -20.37
CA ASP A 186 10.11 -13.18 -19.96
C ASP A 186 9.86 -14.20 -21.08
N PHE A 187 10.88 -14.97 -21.47
CA PHE A 187 10.75 -16.09 -22.41
C PHE A 187 11.25 -17.37 -21.78
N ASP A 188 10.69 -18.52 -22.20
CA ASP A 188 11.30 -19.82 -21.89
C ASP A 188 12.67 -19.90 -22.60
N VAL A 189 13.73 -20.23 -21.85
CA VAL A 189 15.09 -20.30 -22.38
C VAL A 189 15.63 -21.72 -22.22
N PHE A 190 16.10 -22.30 -23.32
CA PHE A 190 16.77 -23.60 -23.28
C PHE A 190 18.10 -23.48 -22.53
N GLU A 191 18.40 -24.45 -21.66
CA GLU A 191 19.58 -24.43 -20.79
C GLU A 191 19.75 -23.10 -20.03
N ALA A 192 18.64 -22.50 -19.58
CA ALA A 192 18.61 -21.17 -18.96
C ALA A 192 19.71 -20.93 -17.91
N ASP A 193 20.09 -21.93 -17.13
CA ASP A 193 21.10 -21.80 -16.08
C ASP A 193 22.51 -21.46 -16.62
N THR A 194 22.79 -21.76 -17.90
CA THR A 194 24.06 -21.43 -18.58
C THR A 194 24.03 -20.05 -19.24
N ILE A 195 22.83 -19.46 -19.38
CA ILE A 195 22.62 -18.21 -20.11
C ILE A 195 22.72 -17.00 -19.19
N GLU A 196 23.73 -16.16 -19.45
CA GLU A 196 23.99 -14.95 -18.67
C GLU A 196 23.36 -13.69 -19.29
N PRO A 197 23.09 -12.65 -18.48
CA PRO A 197 22.75 -11.33 -18.99
C PRO A 197 23.74 -10.81 -20.05
N GLY A 198 23.20 -10.15 -21.08
CA GLY A 198 23.93 -9.68 -22.26
C GLY A 198 24.06 -10.68 -23.40
N THR A 199 23.64 -11.94 -23.20
CA THR A 199 23.62 -12.95 -24.25
C THR A 199 22.57 -12.63 -25.31
N VAL A 200 22.95 -12.71 -26.60
CA VAL A 200 22.04 -12.54 -27.74
C VAL A 200 21.26 -13.84 -27.96
N MET A 201 19.94 -13.71 -28.08
CA MET A 201 19.01 -14.84 -28.17
C MET A 201 18.30 -14.87 -29.52
N ILE A 202 17.99 -16.08 -29.99
CA ILE A 202 17.24 -16.36 -31.22
C ILE A 202 16.06 -17.29 -30.91
N PHE A 203 15.04 -17.30 -31.77
CA PHE A 203 13.97 -18.30 -31.71
C PHE A 203 14.53 -19.70 -31.95
N GLY A 204 14.19 -20.63 -31.06
CA GLY A 204 14.48 -22.05 -31.15
C GLY A 204 13.35 -22.85 -31.79
N GLU A 205 13.18 -24.08 -31.30
CA GLU A 205 11.98 -24.88 -31.59
C GLU A 205 10.85 -24.50 -30.62
N GLY A 206 9.63 -24.39 -31.15
CA GLY A 206 8.45 -23.93 -30.39
C GLY A 206 8.61 -22.49 -29.91
N ASP A 207 8.19 -22.23 -28.67
CA ASP A 207 8.20 -20.90 -28.04
C ASP A 207 9.48 -20.62 -27.23
N SER A 208 10.47 -21.53 -27.28
CA SER A 208 11.72 -21.40 -26.50
C SER A 208 12.80 -20.61 -27.25
N LEU A 209 13.64 -19.92 -26.50
CA LEU A 209 14.79 -19.20 -27.03
C LEU A 209 16.08 -20.00 -26.84
N LEU A 210 16.97 -19.86 -27.83
CA LEU A 210 18.31 -20.42 -27.86
C LEU A 210 19.34 -19.30 -27.89
N GLN A 211 20.54 -19.59 -27.38
CA GLN A 211 21.70 -18.73 -27.60
C GLN A 211 21.99 -18.63 -29.11
N SER A 212 22.27 -17.42 -29.61
CA SER A 212 22.64 -17.24 -31.02
C SER A 212 23.95 -17.96 -31.34
N GLN A 213 24.06 -18.59 -32.51
CA GLN A 213 25.27 -19.33 -32.91
C GLN A 213 25.87 -18.91 -34.26
N TYR A 214 25.10 -18.20 -35.09
CA TYR A 214 25.50 -17.87 -36.45
C TYR A 214 25.32 -16.38 -36.73
N ALA A 215 26.22 -15.83 -37.53
CA ALA A 215 26.16 -14.47 -38.00
C ALA A 215 24.94 -14.21 -38.90
N TYR A 216 24.31 -13.04 -38.75
CA TYR A 216 23.12 -12.64 -39.53
C TYR A 216 21.95 -13.64 -39.46
N ASP A 217 21.66 -14.15 -38.26
CA ASP A 217 20.50 -15.02 -38.02
C ASP A 217 19.22 -14.18 -37.95
N LYS A 218 18.27 -14.46 -38.85
CA LYS A 218 16.98 -13.76 -38.92
C LYS A 218 16.03 -14.11 -37.77
N ARG A 219 16.35 -15.16 -37.00
CA ARG A 219 15.56 -15.57 -35.84
C ARG A 219 15.87 -14.76 -34.59
N VAL A 220 16.74 -13.75 -34.68
CA VAL A 220 17.15 -12.98 -33.51
C VAL A 220 15.98 -12.27 -32.84
N VAL A 221 15.93 -12.40 -31.51
CA VAL A 221 14.81 -11.93 -30.68
C VAL A 221 15.21 -10.78 -29.78
N GLY A 222 16.46 -10.72 -29.34
CA GLY A 222 16.89 -9.69 -28.41
C GLY A 222 18.08 -10.13 -27.57
N VAL A 223 18.22 -9.49 -26.42
CA VAL A 223 19.36 -9.68 -25.51
C VAL A 223 18.85 -9.95 -24.10
N ILE A 224 19.42 -10.94 -23.40
CA ILE A 224 19.06 -11.20 -21.99
C ILE A 224 19.34 -9.94 -21.16
N SER A 225 18.31 -9.42 -20.51
CA SER A 225 18.37 -8.20 -19.72
C SER A 225 19.06 -8.41 -18.36
N GLY A 226 19.50 -7.31 -17.74
CA GLY A 226 20.00 -7.31 -16.36
C GLY A 226 21.52 -7.29 -16.19
N ALA A 227 22.29 -7.12 -17.27
CA ALA A 227 23.75 -6.99 -17.23
C ALA A 227 24.21 -5.56 -16.86
N GLY A 228 25.41 -5.45 -16.32
CA GLY A 228 26.02 -4.15 -15.97
C GLY A 228 25.15 -3.35 -15.00
N ASN A 229 24.94 -2.06 -15.29
CA ASN A 229 24.08 -1.16 -14.51
C ASN A 229 22.65 -1.02 -15.08
N TYR A 230 22.27 -1.84 -16.06
CA TYR A 230 20.91 -1.84 -16.61
C TYR A 230 20.11 -3.04 -16.09
N LYS A 231 18.89 -2.74 -15.64
CA LYS A 231 17.86 -3.69 -15.22
C LYS A 231 16.58 -3.37 -16.00
N PRO A 232 15.69 -4.34 -16.21
CA PRO A 232 14.43 -4.08 -16.89
C PRO A 232 13.56 -3.11 -16.09
N GLY A 233 13.02 -2.12 -16.79
CA GLY A 233 12.00 -1.17 -16.33
C GLY A 233 10.66 -1.86 -16.08
N ILE A 234 10.27 -2.66 -17.06
CA ILE A 234 9.06 -3.47 -17.05
C ILE A 234 9.41 -4.87 -17.57
N ILE A 235 8.84 -5.89 -16.94
CA ILE A 235 8.92 -7.27 -17.39
C ILE A 235 7.50 -7.71 -17.73
N LEU A 236 7.27 -8.03 -19.00
CA LEU A 236 6.02 -8.57 -19.50
C LEU A 236 6.01 -10.10 -19.40
N ASP A 237 4.82 -10.68 -19.36
CA ASP A 237 4.58 -12.13 -19.29
C ASP A 237 5.33 -12.85 -18.14
N LYS A 238 5.41 -12.19 -16.97
CA LYS A 238 5.94 -12.79 -15.75
C LYS A 238 4.98 -13.87 -15.25
N GLN A 239 5.33 -15.14 -15.41
CA GLN A 239 4.55 -16.27 -14.92
C GLN A 239 5.45 -17.39 -14.38
N GLN A 240 4.85 -18.29 -13.63
CA GLN A 240 5.52 -19.50 -13.17
C GLN A 240 5.53 -20.53 -14.31
N SER A 241 6.72 -20.97 -14.73
CA SER A 241 6.92 -21.98 -15.77
C SER A 241 7.72 -23.15 -15.20
N LEU A 242 7.59 -24.32 -15.83
CA LEU A 242 8.44 -25.50 -15.54
C LEU A 242 9.87 -25.31 -16.08
N ILE A 243 10.05 -24.45 -17.08
CA ILE A 243 11.33 -24.07 -17.66
C ILE A 243 11.71 -22.70 -17.09
N ASN A 244 12.98 -22.49 -16.76
CA ASN A 244 13.45 -21.22 -16.23
C ASN A 244 13.29 -20.11 -17.29
N ARG A 245 12.39 -19.16 -17.02
CA ARG A 245 12.19 -17.98 -17.87
C ARG A 245 13.19 -16.89 -17.57
N LYS A 246 13.64 -16.18 -18.59
CA LYS A 246 14.54 -15.02 -18.45
C LYS A 246 14.02 -13.79 -19.17
N PRO A 247 14.25 -12.58 -18.62
CA PRO A 247 13.84 -11.34 -19.26
C PRO A 247 14.73 -11.08 -20.47
N VAL A 248 14.13 -10.92 -21.64
CA VAL A 248 14.80 -10.53 -22.88
C VAL A 248 14.41 -9.09 -23.21
N ALA A 249 15.39 -8.21 -23.31
CA ALA A 249 15.20 -6.83 -23.72
C ALA A 249 14.73 -6.79 -25.18
N LEU A 250 13.54 -6.24 -25.41
CA LEU A 250 12.94 -6.05 -26.74
C LEU A 250 13.10 -4.61 -27.23
N MET A 251 13.24 -3.66 -26.30
CA MET A 251 13.57 -2.27 -26.61
C MET A 251 14.22 -1.58 -25.41
N GLY A 252 15.02 -0.55 -25.70
CA GLY A 252 15.67 0.27 -24.68
C GLY A 252 17.15 -0.04 -24.49
N LYS A 253 17.73 0.43 -23.38
CA LYS A 253 19.17 0.30 -23.12
C LYS A 253 19.46 -1.02 -22.40
N VAL A 254 20.32 -1.83 -22.99
CA VAL A 254 20.77 -3.10 -22.40
C VAL A 254 22.28 -3.26 -22.63
N TYR A 255 22.96 -4.01 -21.77
CA TYR A 255 24.30 -4.48 -22.08
C TYR A 255 24.23 -5.71 -22.97
N CYS A 256 25.06 -5.76 -24.00
CA CYS A 256 25.14 -6.86 -24.95
C CYS A 256 26.58 -7.36 -25.03
N LYS A 257 26.73 -8.68 -25.03
CA LYS A 257 27.98 -9.37 -25.36
C LYS A 257 28.24 -9.14 -26.85
N VAL A 258 29.40 -8.59 -27.18
CA VAL A 258 29.77 -8.28 -28.56
C VAL A 258 31.16 -8.80 -28.89
N ASP A 259 31.39 -9.11 -30.16
CA ASP A 259 32.66 -9.55 -30.71
C ASP A 259 33.14 -8.57 -31.79
N ALA A 260 34.17 -7.81 -31.46
CA ALA A 260 34.86 -6.88 -32.35
C ALA A 260 36.01 -7.54 -33.14
N GLY A 261 36.18 -8.86 -33.06
CA GLY A 261 37.10 -9.64 -33.90
C GLY A 261 36.73 -9.63 -35.39
N TYR A 262 35.44 -9.44 -35.71
CA TYR A 262 34.96 -9.33 -37.10
C TYR A 262 35.12 -7.93 -37.68
N ALA A 263 34.94 -6.89 -36.86
CA ALA A 263 35.20 -5.49 -37.17
C ALA A 263 35.13 -4.65 -35.88
N PRO A 264 35.94 -3.58 -35.75
CA PRO A 264 35.81 -2.64 -34.64
C PRO A 264 34.40 -2.03 -34.57
N ILE A 265 33.82 -2.01 -33.38
CA ILE A 265 32.49 -1.44 -33.10
C ILE A 265 32.67 0.01 -32.66
N LYS A 266 31.94 0.92 -33.30
CA LYS A 266 31.85 2.34 -32.98
C LYS A 266 30.44 2.68 -32.51
N VAL A 267 30.31 3.79 -31.78
CA VAL A 267 29.00 4.32 -31.38
C VAL A 267 28.12 4.54 -32.62
N GLY A 268 26.88 4.07 -32.58
CA GLY A 268 25.90 4.17 -33.66
C GLY A 268 25.95 3.05 -34.71
N ASP A 269 26.97 2.19 -34.67
CA ASP A 269 27.05 1.02 -35.55
C ASP A 269 25.87 0.08 -35.31
N LEU A 270 25.30 -0.42 -36.40
CA LEU A 270 24.28 -1.48 -36.36
C LEU A 270 24.94 -2.79 -35.92
N LEU A 271 24.28 -3.52 -35.02
CA LEU A 271 24.72 -4.81 -34.51
C LEU A 271 23.77 -5.91 -34.97
N THR A 272 24.33 -7.07 -35.28
CA THR A 272 23.64 -8.31 -35.69
C THR A 272 24.23 -9.48 -34.90
N THR A 273 23.61 -10.67 -34.91
CA THR A 273 24.24 -11.89 -34.35
C THR A 273 25.62 -12.16 -34.98
N SER A 274 26.51 -12.83 -34.24
CA SER A 274 27.84 -13.27 -34.70
C SER A 274 27.99 -14.79 -34.70
N ASP A 275 29.06 -15.32 -35.30
CA ASP A 275 29.41 -16.74 -35.15
C ASP A 275 30.04 -17.06 -33.78
N THR A 276 30.32 -16.04 -32.96
CA THR A 276 30.66 -16.21 -31.54
C THR A 276 29.37 -16.42 -30.75
N PRO A 277 29.18 -17.58 -30.07
CA PRO A 277 27.93 -17.90 -29.41
C PRO A 277 27.45 -16.82 -28.44
N GLY A 278 26.21 -16.39 -28.60
CA GLY A 278 25.56 -15.38 -27.76
C GLY A 278 26.11 -13.97 -27.88
N HIS A 279 27.01 -13.70 -28.84
CA HIS A 279 27.58 -12.38 -29.08
C HIS A 279 26.97 -11.73 -30.32
N ALA A 280 26.86 -10.41 -30.29
CA ALA A 280 26.60 -9.60 -31.47
C ALA A 280 27.92 -9.15 -32.12
N MET A 281 27.87 -8.81 -33.41
CA MET A 281 28.98 -8.16 -34.12
C MET A 281 28.44 -6.99 -34.94
N LYS A 282 29.35 -6.16 -35.46
CA LYS A 282 28.98 -5.09 -36.39
C LYS A 282 28.33 -5.67 -37.66
N ALA A 283 27.17 -5.15 -38.03
CA ALA A 283 26.54 -5.44 -39.31
C ALA A 283 27.28 -4.69 -40.43
N THR A 284 28.15 -5.42 -41.13
CA THR A 284 28.98 -4.93 -42.24
C THR A 284 28.42 -5.24 -43.63
N ASP A 285 27.48 -6.20 -43.73
CA ASP A 285 26.81 -6.60 -44.97
C ASP A 285 25.37 -6.04 -45.00
N PRO A 286 25.11 -4.96 -45.76
CA PRO A 286 23.78 -4.35 -45.83
C PRO A 286 22.70 -5.27 -46.42
N LEU A 287 23.08 -6.26 -47.26
CA LEU A 287 22.12 -7.18 -47.87
C LEU A 287 21.63 -8.23 -46.88
N LYS A 288 22.44 -8.56 -45.87
CA LYS A 288 22.08 -9.50 -44.80
C LYS A 288 21.51 -8.82 -43.56
N ALA A 289 21.78 -7.53 -43.36
CA ALA A 289 21.38 -6.79 -42.16
C ALA A 289 19.84 -6.71 -41.99
N PHE A 290 19.09 -6.71 -43.09
CA PHE A 290 17.63 -6.62 -43.01
C PHE A 290 17.03 -7.85 -42.32
N GLY A 291 16.37 -7.62 -41.17
CA GLY A 291 15.77 -8.67 -40.33
C GLY A 291 16.75 -9.38 -39.40
N THR A 292 18.00 -8.92 -39.27
CA THR A 292 19.00 -9.52 -38.35
C THR A 292 19.60 -8.51 -37.39
N VAL A 293 19.31 -7.22 -37.58
CA VAL A 293 19.81 -6.15 -36.71
C VAL A 293 19.06 -6.17 -35.38
N ILE A 294 19.81 -6.22 -34.28
CA ILE A 294 19.26 -6.19 -32.92
C ILE A 294 19.24 -4.78 -32.32
N GLY A 295 20.03 -3.87 -32.86
CA GLY A 295 20.14 -2.52 -32.32
C GLY A 295 21.41 -1.78 -32.73
N LYS A 296 21.71 -0.73 -31.97
CA LYS A 296 22.88 0.15 -32.19
C LYS A 296 23.81 0.17 -30.99
N ALA A 297 25.12 0.12 -31.25
CA ALA A 297 26.12 0.26 -30.21
C ALA A 297 26.06 1.66 -29.56
N MET A 298 26.03 1.73 -28.23
CA MET A 298 26.14 3.00 -27.50
C MET A 298 27.58 3.29 -27.06
N HIS A 299 28.44 2.28 -27.01
CA HIS A 299 29.86 2.41 -26.67
C HIS A 299 30.72 1.65 -27.70
N PRO A 300 31.97 2.06 -27.91
CA PRO A 300 32.86 1.38 -28.85
C PRO A 300 33.53 0.16 -28.23
N LEU A 301 33.94 -0.79 -29.09
CA LEU A 301 34.89 -1.86 -28.76
C LEU A 301 35.86 -2.01 -29.93
N LYS A 302 37.17 -1.86 -29.67
CA LYS A 302 38.19 -1.84 -30.73
C LYS A 302 38.49 -3.21 -31.29
N GLU A 303 38.62 -4.21 -30.41
CA GLU A 303 39.02 -5.58 -30.73
C GLU A 303 38.53 -6.54 -29.64
N GLY A 304 38.51 -7.84 -29.96
CA GLY A 304 38.15 -8.90 -29.02
C GLY A 304 36.67 -8.92 -28.63
N GLN A 305 36.37 -9.64 -27.55
CA GLN A 305 35.02 -9.76 -27.00
C GLN A 305 34.82 -8.84 -25.81
N GLY A 306 33.61 -8.33 -25.62
CA GLY A 306 33.30 -7.45 -24.51
C GLY A 306 31.81 -7.30 -24.26
N LEU A 307 31.48 -6.71 -23.12
CA LEU A 307 30.10 -6.39 -22.74
C LEU A 307 29.92 -4.87 -22.85
N ILE A 308 29.14 -4.41 -23.82
CA ILE A 308 28.93 -2.98 -24.07
C ILE A 308 27.44 -2.62 -24.01
N PRO A 309 27.08 -1.40 -23.60
CA PRO A 309 25.72 -0.92 -23.72
C PRO A 309 25.33 -0.71 -25.19
N ILE A 310 24.12 -1.14 -25.51
CA ILE A 310 23.49 -0.98 -26.82
C ILE A 310 22.08 -0.43 -26.62
N LEU A 311 21.54 0.23 -27.65
CA LEU A 311 20.13 0.54 -27.75
C LEU A 311 19.47 -0.55 -28.59
N VAL A 312 18.67 -1.41 -27.96
CA VAL A 312 17.86 -2.41 -28.66
C VAL A 312 16.69 -1.71 -29.32
N ALA A 313 16.51 -2.03 -30.60
CA ALA A 313 15.37 -1.64 -31.40
C ALA A 313 15.19 -2.73 -32.46
N LEU A 314 14.41 -3.75 -32.11
CA LEU A 314 14.08 -4.83 -33.05
C LEU A 314 13.03 -4.28 -34.03
N GLN A 315 13.30 -4.43 -35.33
CA GLN A 315 12.42 -4.04 -36.43
C GLN A 315 12.05 -5.27 -37.25
#